data_AF-A0A535YAZ4-F1
#
_entry.id   AF-A0A535YAZ4-F1
#
_cell.length_a   1.000
_cell.length_b   1.000
_cell.length_c   1.000
_cell.angle_alpha   90.00
_cell.angle_beta   90.00
_cell.angle_gamma   90.00
#
_symmetry.space_group_name_H-M   'P 1'
#
loop_
_entity.id
_entity.type
_entity.pdbx_description
1 polymer ?
#
loop_
_entity_poly.entity_id
_entity_poly.type
_entity_poly.pdbx_seq_one_letter_code
_entity_poly.pdbx_strand_id
1 'polypeptide(L)'
;MTREIVLLRVALEREAAIDDADLRIAQALRYLCGGNEQFWTGKGRHGQTLARAASRRRRQGGTMRHSFSVLFAIVAFVASSFLAQPAFAAKTLPAPQISFTRFALSGGTPGAGISNTGGTLSLTSGATDGTWLSPSQDAQFDFDELVASWNATTPSNTWITIEMSASAVGRTATKWYTMGIWTSDPVPAHRTSVSLQGDPDGFVAIDTFIRSKKAAPLRSYQLRIGLHRSGTSATPSVRFIGAMTSAAVDKYDIPSTPYGLGSVRDDLGVPTYSQEIHKGEFIELDGGGEAWCSPTSTAMILDYWHAGPTDAELAIFPGPTKPDGTPYKRPQVDFAARAVFDWNYNGAGNWPFNAAYAGSRDLEGFVTRLRSLNEAERFIAMGIPLVASINGRLPGFFFGKTNGHLLTSVGFTASGDVISNDPAVPTEGEVHKTYNRADFEDVWLGGSGGIVYVIHPIDGGLPANIAGLPNNW
;
A
#
# COMPACT_ATOMS: atom_id res chain seq x y z
N MET A 1 34.39 -36.53 22.90
CA MET A 1 34.87 -35.33 23.61
C MET A 1 35.01 -34.21 22.58
N THR A 2 33.92 -33.64 22.08
CA THR A 2 33.18 -32.46 22.58
C THR A 2 33.99 -31.16 22.49
N ARG A 3 33.64 -30.28 21.54
CA ARG A 3 33.33 -28.87 21.81
C ARG A 3 32.74 -28.17 20.58
N GLU A 4 31.56 -27.61 20.81
CA GLU A 4 30.77 -26.74 19.95
C GLU A 4 31.55 -25.48 19.55
N ILE A 5 31.27 -24.97 18.34
CA ILE A 5 31.42 -23.55 18.03
C ILE A 5 30.08 -23.05 17.51
N VAL A 6 29.53 -22.13 18.30
CA VAL A 6 28.23 -21.49 18.22
C VAL A 6 28.11 -20.68 16.93
N LEU A 7 27.12 -21.02 16.10
CA LEU A 7 26.62 -20.15 15.02
C LEU A 7 25.93 -18.93 15.65
N LEU A 8 26.59 -17.78 15.64
CA LEU A 8 25.95 -16.50 15.92
C LEU A 8 25.02 -16.18 14.74
N ARG A 9 23.72 -16.45 14.91
CA ARG A 9 22.65 -15.89 14.07
C ARG A 9 22.62 -14.38 14.28
N VAL A 10 22.91 -13.63 13.23
CA VAL A 10 22.42 -12.26 13.07
C VAL A 10 21.78 -12.20 11.68
N ALA A 11 20.47 -12.46 11.65
CA ALA A 11 19.61 -12.21 10.51
C ALA A 11 18.34 -11.59 11.09
N LEU A 12 18.28 -10.27 11.06
CA LEU A 12 17.11 -9.45 11.33
C LEU A 12 17.37 -8.13 10.60
N GLU A 13 16.32 -7.64 9.94
CA GLU A 13 16.27 -6.48 9.02
C GLU A 13 16.52 -6.83 7.55
N ARG A 14 15.54 -7.42 6.85
CA ARG A 14 15.31 -7.24 5.39
C ARG A 14 13.85 -7.56 5.02
N GLU A 15 12.94 -6.64 5.34
CA GLU A 15 11.77 -6.37 4.48
C GLU A 15 12.02 -4.96 3.96
N ALA A 16 12.25 -4.78 2.67
CA ALA A 16 12.25 -3.45 2.08
C ALA A 16 10.80 -2.97 2.07
N ALA A 17 10.45 -2.11 3.03
CA ALA A 17 9.07 -1.71 3.24
C ALA A 17 8.63 -0.63 2.25
N ILE A 18 7.38 -0.80 1.81
CA ILE A 18 6.61 0.10 0.96
C ILE A 18 6.26 1.41 1.69
N ASP A 19 6.43 1.42 3.01
CA ASP A 19 6.26 2.58 3.87
C ASP A 19 7.38 2.71 4.91
N ASP A 20 8.63 2.52 4.48
CA ASP A 20 9.76 2.69 5.38
C ASP A 20 9.93 4.18 5.74
N ALA A 21 9.64 4.51 7.00
CA ALA A 21 9.94 5.81 7.59
C ALA A 21 11.44 6.18 7.43
N ASP A 22 12.33 5.18 7.34
CA ASP A 22 13.76 5.39 7.08
C ASP A 22 14.06 5.69 5.61
N LEU A 23 13.25 5.23 4.63
CA LEU A 23 13.29 5.76 3.25
C LEU A 23 12.76 7.20 3.19
N ARG A 24 11.67 7.50 3.92
CA ARG A 24 11.13 8.87 4.06
C ARG A 24 12.21 9.82 4.64
N ILE A 25 12.96 9.35 5.65
CA ILE A 25 14.05 10.10 6.29
C ILE A 25 15.31 10.13 5.42
N ALA A 26 15.71 9.02 4.77
CA ALA A 26 16.92 8.98 3.95
C ALA A 26 16.80 9.83 2.67
N GLN A 27 15.60 9.93 2.08
CA GLN A 27 15.34 10.86 0.98
C GLN A 27 15.30 12.32 1.48
N ALA A 28 14.68 12.58 2.64
CA ALA A 28 14.70 13.91 3.26
C ALA A 28 16.11 14.38 3.68
N LEU A 29 16.95 13.47 4.20
CA LEU A 29 18.32 13.76 4.63
C LEU A 29 19.26 14.00 3.42
N ARG A 30 19.07 13.27 2.31
CA ARG A 30 19.81 13.57 1.06
C ARG A 30 19.51 14.97 0.53
N TYR A 31 18.30 15.46 0.74
CA TYR A 31 17.89 16.81 0.33
C TYR A 31 18.37 17.90 1.31
N LEU A 32 18.38 17.62 2.62
CA LEU A 32 18.82 18.58 3.65
C LEU A 32 20.34 18.75 3.73
N CYS A 33 21.12 17.75 3.30
CA CYS A 33 22.58 17.73 3.49
C CYS A 33 23.42 18.15 2.27
N GLY A 34 22.80 18.59 1.15
CA GLY A 34 23.49 19.22 0.00
C GLY A 34 24.88 18.67 -0.32
N GLY A 35 24.98 17.55 -1.05
CA GLY A 35 26.26 16.96 -1.41
C GLY A 35 26.25 16.35 -2.81
N ASN A 36 27.09 16.91 -3.69
CA ASN A 36 27.40 16.42 -5.04
C ASN A 36 27.81 14.94 -5.05
N GLU A 37 27.49 14.27 -6.15
CA GLU A 37 28.03 12.95 -6.48
C GLU A 37 29.56 12.93 -6.44
N GLN A 38 30.13 11.91 -5.79
CA GLN A 38 31.26 11.13 -6.28
C GLN A 38 31.56 9.94 -5.34
N PHE A 39 31.95 8.82 -5.97
CA PHE A 39 32.45 7.55 -5.41
C PHE A 39 31.42 6.52 -4.93
N TRP A 40 31.33 5.39 -5.65
CA TRP A 40 31.81 4.08 -5.16
C TRP A 40 32.17 3.16 -6.35
N THR A 41 33.43 3.22 -6.76
CA THR A 41 34.15 2.07 -7.32
C THR A 41 35.28 1.74 -6.36
N GLY A 42 35.34 0.52 -5.82
CA GLY A 42 36.56 0.05 -5.17
C GLY A 42 36.38 -0.82 -3.94
N LYS A 43 36.76 -2.09 -4.10
CA LYS A 43 37.03 -3.06 -3.04
C LYS A 43 38.05 -2.52 -2.02
N GLY A 44 37.84 -2.88 -0.74
CA GLY A 44 38.90 -3.49 0.07
C GLY A 44 39.61 -2.63 1.12
N ARG A 45 39.58 -3.17 2.34
CA ARG A 45 40.57 -3.13 3.44
C ARG A 45 40.58 -1.96 4.46
N HIS A 46 40.37 -2.44 5.70
CA HIS A 46 41.16 -2.20 6.93
C HIS A 46 40.89 -0.93 7.75
N GLY A 47 40.69 -1.18 9.05
CA GLY A 47 40.77 -0.17 10.11
C GLY A 47 40.15 -0.66 11.42
N GLN A 48 40.88 -1.51 12.15
CA GLN A 48 40.57 -1.91 13.53
C GLN A 48 40.70 -0.73 14.52
N THR A 49 40.42 -1.03 15.80
CA THR A 49 40.72 -0.30 17.06
C THR A 49 39.67 0.75 17.46
N LEU A 50 39.06 0.75 18.66
CA LEU A 50 39.51 0.37 20.01
C LEU A 50 38.37 -0.20 20.87
N ALA A 51 38.75 -1.06 21.81
CA ALA A 51 37.92 -1.63 22.86
C ALA A 51 38.27 -1.07 24.25
N ARG A 52 37.26 -1.10 25.15
CA ARG A 52 37.31 -1.22 26.63
C ARG A 52 37.80 -0.04 27.48
N ALA A 53 36.96 0.33 28.45
CA ALA A 53 37.32 0.35 29.88
C ALA A 53 36.05 0.20 30.75
N ALA A 54 36.21 -0.50 31.87
CA ALA A 54 35.15 -1.09 32.69
C ALA A 54 34.94 -0.39 34.05
N SER A 55 33.71 -0.52 34.57
CA SER A 55 33.31 -0.74 35.97
C SER A 55 33.94 0.06 37.13
N ARG A 56 33.09 0.66 37.99
CA ARG A 56 33.14 0.41 39.45
C ARG A 56 31.86 0.79 40.21
N ARG A 57 31.53 -0.10 41.15
CA ARG A 57 30.46 -0.19 42.17
C ARG A 57 30.14 1.08 42.97
N ARG A 58 28.89 1.18 43.46
CA ARG A 58 28.60 1.13 44.92
C ARG A 58 27.15 0.73 45.25
N ARG A 59 27.03 -0.26 46.14
CA ARG A 59 25.82 -0.68 46.90
C ARG A 59 25.73 0.16 48.18
N GLN A 60 24.51 0.55 48.56
CA GLN A 60 23.96 0.70 49.92
C GLN A 60 22.43 0.73 49.71
N GLY A 61 21.54 -0.03 50.35
CA GLY A 61 21.57 -0.61 51.69
C GLY A 61 20.60 0.19 52.57
N GLY A 62 19.34 -0.24 52.68
CA GLY A 62 18.33 0.44 53.50
C GLY A 62 17.01 -0.32 53.59
N THR A 63 16.89 -1.17 54.61
CA THR A 63 15.69 -1.87 55.06
C THR A 63 14.83 -0.99 55.98
N MET A 64 13.50 -1.05 55.90
CA MET A 64 12.66 -0.98 57.11
C MET A 64 11.29 -1.66 56.92
N ARG A 65 10.85 -2.32 58.01
CA ARG A 65 9.73 -3.26 58.15
C ARG A 65 8.44 -2.59 58.65
N HIS A 66 7.34 -3.26 58.32
CA HIS A 66 6.01 -3.42 58.95
C HIS A 66 5.44 -2.43 59.97
N SER A 67 4.12 -2.19 59.86
CA SER A 67 3.15 -2.45 60.95
C SER A 67 1.70 -2.58 60.44
N PHE A 68 0.94 -3.44 61.13
CA PHE A 68 -0.40 -3.95 60.86
C PHE A 68 -1.53 -3.06 61.44
N SER A 69 -2.68 -3.09 60.74
CA SER A 69 -4.10 -3.18 61.16
C SER A 69 -4.62 -2.56 62.47
N VAL A 70 -5.71 -1.77 62.36
CA VAL A 70 -6.89 -1.85 63.27
C VAL A 70 -8.18 -1.60 62.46
N LEU A 71 -9.18 -2.45 62.73
CA LEU A 71 -10.54 -2.53 62.21
C LEU A 71 -11.51 -1.93 63.26
N PHE A 72 -12.58 -1.22 62.88
CA PHE A 72 -13.99 -1.54 63.22
C PHE A 72 -15.02 -0.45 62.83
N ALA A 73 -16.09 -0.95 62.19
CA ALA A 73 -17.51 -0.56 62.20
C ALA A 73 -17.95 0.88 61.91
N ILE A 74 -18.70 1.06 60.81
CA ILE A 74 -20.16 1.34 60.85
C ILE A 74 -20.85 0.56 59.71
N VAL A 75 -21.86 -0.23 60.07
CA VAL A 75 -22.84 -0.86 59.18
C VAL A 75 -24.14 -0.05 59.25
N ALA A 76 -24.79 0.10 58.09
CA ALA A 76 -26.24 0.28 57.85
C ALA A 76 -26.70 1.61 57.21
N PHE A 77 -27.33 1.42 56.05
CA PHE A 77 -28.42 2.21 55.46
C PHE A 77 -28.13 3.59 54.83
N VAL A 78 -27.78 3.58 53.54
CA VAL A 78 -28.55 4.28 52.49
C VAL A 78 -28.52 3.43 51.22
N ALA A 79 -29.55 2.62 51.03
CA ALA A 79 -30.01 2.27 49.70
C ALA A 79 -30.57 3.56 49.05
N SER A 80 -30.36 3.72 47.74
CA SER A 80 -30.78 4.85 46.90
C SER A 80 -29.76 5.97 46.73
N SER A 81 -28.63 5.66 46.11
CA SER A 81 -27.83 6.63 45.33
C SER A 81 -26.97 5.85 44.33
N PHE A 82 -27.60 5.29 43.29
CA PHE A 82 -26.89 5.15 42.01
C PHE A 82 -26.63 6.59 41.55
N LEU A 83 -25.52 7.17 42.01
CA LEU A 83 -24.95 8.33 41.36
C LEU A 83 -24.72 7.89 39.92
N ALA A 84 -25.50 8.46 39.02
CA ALA A 84 -25.19 8.51 37.61
C ALA A 84 -23.71 8.90 37.53
N GLN A 85 -22.87 7.94 37.13
CA GLN A 85 -21.54 8.29 36.67
C GLN A 85 -21.78 9.31 35.55
N PRO A 86 -21.09 10.46 35.55
CA PRO A 86 -21.17 11.33 34.40
C PRO A 86 -20.76 10.45 33.23
N ALA A 87 -21.68 10.26 32.28
CA ALA A 87 -21.32 9.71 31.00
C ALA A 87 -20.20 10.61 30.50
N PHE A 88 -18.96 10.12 30.53
CA PHE A 88 -17.91 10.72 29.75
C PHE A 88 -18.44 10.63 28.33
N ALA A 89 -18.98 11.74 27.81
CA ALA A 89 -19.25 11.88 26.41
C ALA A 89 -17.90 11.61 25.74
N ALA A 90 -17.73 10.41 25.20
CA ALA A 90 -16.56 10.05 24.44
C ALA A 90 -16.41 11.14 23.39
N LYS A 91 -15.30 11.86 23.45
CA LYS A 91 -15.00 12.92 22.48
C LYS A 91 -14.85 12.21 21.14
N THR A 92 -15.90 12.21 20.34
CA THR A 92 -15.92 11.64 18.99
C THR A 92 -14.85 12.38 18.20
N LEU A 93 -13.83 11.66 17.73
CA LEU A 93 -12.86 12.28 16.84
C LEU A 93 -13.58 12.60 15.53
N PRO A 94 -13.23 13.71 14.85
CA PRO A 94 -13.75 13.93 13.51
C PRO A 94 -13.27 12.78 12.61
N ALA A 95 -14.17 12.28 11.75
CA ALA A 95 -13.85 11.20 10.82
C ALA A 95 -12.63 11.58 9.95
N PRO A 96 -11.76 10.61 9.60
CA PRO A 96 -10.62 10.85 8.73
C PRO A 96 -11.04 11.52 7.41
N GLN A 97 -10.30 12.59 7.07
CA GLN A 97 -10.49 13.35 5.84
C GLN A 97 -9.80 12.62 4.69
N ILE A 98 -10.57 11.73 4.06
CA ILE A 98 -10.18 10.93 2.90
C ILE A 98 -11.21 11.17 1.82
N SER A 99 -10.77 11.31 0.57
CA SER A 99 -11.66 11.31 -0.60
C SER A 99 -11.02 10.58 -1.77
N PHE A 100 -11.86 10.01 -2.64
CA PHE A 100 -11.48 9.44 -3.91
C PHE A 100 -12.30 10.10 -5.02
N THR A 101 -11.64 10.50 -6.10
CA THR A 101 -12.30 11.03 -7.29
C THR A 101 -11.91 10.19 -8.50
N ARG A 102 -12.92 9.64 -9.17
CA ARG A 102 -12.81 9.11 -10.54
C ARG A 102 -13.06 10.24 -11.54
N PHE A 103 -12.22 10.36 -12.55
CA PHE A 103 -12.47 11.27 -13.65
C PHE A 103 -13.14 10.55 -14.82
N ALA A 104 -14.23 11.11 -15.33
CA ALA A 104 -14.73 10.74 -16.65
C ALA A 104 -13.75 11.23 -17.71
N LEU A 105 -13.17 10.32 -18.50
CA LEU A 105 -12.20 10.69 -19.54
C LEU A 105 -12.78 11.63 -20.58
N SER A 106 -14.11 11.63 -20.76
CA SER A 106 -14.83 12.54 -21.67
C SER A 106 -14.90 13.98 -21.15
N GLY A 107 -14.72 14.18 -19.85
CA GLY A 107 -14.71 15.50 -19.23
C GLY A 107 -13.37 16.22 -19.30
N GLY A 108 -12.27 15.53 -19.59
CA GLY A 108 -10.96 16.15 -19.70
C GLY A 108 -10.67 16.76 -21.08
N THR A 109 -9.60 17.55 -21.12
CA THR A 109 -9.15 18.25 -22.32
C THR A 109 -8.11 17.40 -23.06
N PRO A 110 -8.42 16.86 -24.26
CA PRO A 110 -7.43 16.21 -25.09
C PRO A 110 -6.47 17.24 -25.68
N GLY A 111 -5.18 16.97 -25.59
CA GLY A 111 -4.12 17.63 -26.33
C GLY A 111 -3.96 17.05 -27.73
N ALA A 112 -2.92 17.47 -28.45
CA ALA A 112 -2.60 16.91 -29.75
C ALA A 112 -2.29 15.41 -29.66
N GLY A 113 -2.68 14.64 -30.68
CA GLY A 113 -2.28 13.24 -30.83
C GLY A 113 -3.09 12.22 -30.03
N ILE A 114 -4.09 12.64 -29.25
CA ILE A 114 -4.96 11.75 -28.47
C ILE A 114 -6.44 11.93 -28.85
N SER A 115 -7.21 10.86 -28.76
CA SER A 115 -8.68 10.91 -28.89
C SER A 115 -9.33 10.13 -27.77
N ASN A 116 -10.54 10.53 -27.39
CA ASN A 116 -11.43 9.75 -26.54
C ASN A 116 -12.56 9.15 -27.38
N THR A 117 -12.62 7.83 -27.46
CA THR A 117 -13.69 7.11 -28.14
C THR A 117 -14.33 6.15 -27.14
N GLY A 118 -15.62 6.34 -26.86
CA GLY A 118 -16.37 5.45 -25.96
C GLY A 118 -15.85 5.40 -24.53
N GLY A 119 -15.24 6.47 -24.02
CA GLY A 119 -14.67 6.50 -22.68
C GLY A 119 -13.27 5.87 -22.58
N THR A 120 -12.60 5.64 -23.71
CA THR A 120 -11.22 5.15 -23.77
C THR A 120 -10.34 6.15 -24.51
N LEU A 121 -9.22 6.53 -23.89
CA LEU A 121 -8.19 7.35 -24.51
C LEU A 121 -7.24 6.48 -25.32
N SER A 122 -6.90 6.89 -26.53
CA SER A 122 -5.91 6.25 -27.42
C SER A 122 -5.21 7.29 -28.28
N LEU A 123 -4.05 6.95 -28.83
CA LEU A 123 -3.37 7.80 -29.82
C LEU A 123 -4.15 7.85 -31.14
N THR A 124 -4.22 9.04 -31.74
CA THR A 124 -4.78 9.20 -33.09
C THR A 124 -3.84 8.61 -34.15
N SER A 125 -4.38 8.31 -35.34
CA SER A 125 -3.56 7.84 -36.47
C SER A 125 -2.38 8.76 -36.74
N GLY A 126 -1.19 8.18 -36.91
CA GLY A 126 0.07 8.91 -37.14
C GLY A 126 0.73 9.56 -35.92
N ALA A 127 0.04 9.72 -34.78
CA ALA A 127 0.63 10.30 -33.59
C ALA A 127 1.53 9.30 -32.84
N THR A 128 2.70 9.72 -32.36
CA THR A 128 3.54 8.91 -31.45
C THR A 128 3.31 9.24 -29.99
N ASP A 129 2.79 10.44 -29.73
CA ASP A 129 2.59 11.00 -28.41
C ASP A 129 1.23 11.69 -28.35
N GLY A 130 0.62 11.65 -27.18
CA GLY A 130 -0.65 12.28 -26.89
C GLY A 130 -0.74 12.66 -25.43
N THR A 131 -1.52 13.70 -25.12
CA THR A 131 -1.70 14.16 -23.74
C THR A 131 -3.17 14.40 -23.46
N TRP A 132 -3.64 14.01 -22.30
CA TRP A 132 -4.95 14.35 -21.80
C TRP A 132 -4.83 14.97 -20.41
N LEU A 133 -5.62 16.01 -20.15
CA LEU A 133 -5.64 16.75 -18.90
C LEU A 133 -7.03 16.66 -18.27
N SER A 134 -7.10 16.26 -17.00
CA SER A 134 -8.37 16.24 -16.27
C SER A 134 -8.92 17.66 -16.06
N PRO A 135 -10.25 17.81 -15.83
CA PRO A 135 -10.74 19.00 -15.16
C PRO A 135 -9.99 19.25 -13.85
N SER A 136 -9.98 20.50 -13.39
CA SER A 136 -9.58 20.80 -12.01
C SER A 136 -10.59 20.18 -11.06
N GLN A 137 -10.10 19.41 -10.09
CA GLN A 137 -10.89 18.84 -9.01
C GLN A 137 -10.69 19.67 -7.75
N ASP A 138 -11.75 20.28 -7.24
CA ASP A 138 -11.77 20.87 -5.91
C ASP A 138 -11.95 19.75 -4.87
N ALA A 139 -10.95 19.59 -4.00
CA ALA A 139 -11.02 18.65 -2.90
C ALA A 139 -12.03 19.12 -1.85
N GLN A 140 -12.70 18.17 -1.20
CA GLN A 140 -13.71 18.46 -0.18
C GLN A 140 -13.10 19.00 1.14
N PHE A 141 -11.77 18.96 1.26
CA PHE A 141 -10.98 19.43 2.39
C PHE A 141 -9.56 19.79 1.91
N ASP A 142 -8.77 20.43 2.78
CA ASP A 142 -7.35 20.63 2.52
C ASP A 142 -6.60 19.31 2.66
N PHE A 143 -5.86 18.90 1.63
CA PHE A 143 -5.14 17.63 1.60
C PHE A 143 -3.62 17.81 1.62
N ASP A 144 -2.96 16.75 2.06
CA ASP A 144 -1.51 16.64 2.21
C ASP A 144 -0.94 15.52 1.35
N GLU A 145 -1.74 14.49 1.06
CA GLU A 145 -1.31 13.31 0.31
C GLU A 145 -2.23 13.06 -0.87
N LEU A 146 -1.64 12.58 -1.98
CA LEU A 146 -2.37 12.14 -3.17
C LEU A 146 -1.76 10.85 -3.73
N VAL A 147 -2.60 9.85 -4.01
CA VAL A 147 -2.24 8.63 -4.74
C VAL A 147 -3.07 8.56 -6.01
N ALA A 148 -2.41 8.53 -7.17
CA ALA A 148 -3.08 8.38 -8.46
C ALA A 148 -3.25 6.90 -8.81
N SER A 149 -4.36 6.54 -9.46
CA SER A 149 -4.65 5.19 -9.96
C SER A 149 -5.11 5.26 -11.40
N TRP A 150 -4.71 4.27 -12.21
CA TRP A 150 -5.04 4.19 -13.62
C TRP A 150 -5.24 2.74 -14.06
N ASN A 151 -6.06 2.52 -15.10
CA ASN A 151 -6.12 1.23 -15.79
C ASN A 151 -5.92 1.44 -17.28
N ALA A 152 -4.94 0.72 -17.82
CA ALA A 152 -4.47 0.90 -19.18
C ALA A 152 -3.99 -0.41 -19.80
N THR A 153 -4.18 -0.52 -21.11
CA THR A 153 -3.56 -1.56 -21.94
C THR A 153 -2.43 -0.91 -22.70
N THR A 154 -1.21 -1.44 -22.54
CA THR A 154 -0.02 -0.92 -23.23
C THR A 154 0.63 -2.07 -24.00
N PRO A 155 0.28 -2.25 -25.29
CA PRO A 155 0.98 -3.19 -26.16
C PRO A 155 2.50 -2.93 -26.18
N SER A 156 3.29 -3.91 -26.62
CA SER A 156 4.76 -3.78 -26.71
C SER A 156 5.19 -2.49 -27.41
N ASN A 157 6.23 -1.85 -26.86
CA ASN A 157 6.73 -0.53 -27.28
C ASN A 157 5.75 0.65 -27.11
N THR A 158 4.76 0.51 -26.23
CA THR A 158 3.90 1.62 -25.79
C THR A 158 3.95 1.76 -24.28
N TRP A 159 3.72 2.97 -23.78
CA TRP A 159 3.66 3.24 -22.34
C TRP A 159 2.81 4.47 -22.08
N ILE A 160 2.48 4.68 -20.81
CA ILE A 160 1.82 5.90 -20.35
C ILE A 160 2.60 6.56 -19.22
N THR A 161 2.40 7.87 -19.07
CA THR A 161 2.93 8.66 -17.97
C THR A 161 1.75 9.27 -17.22
N ILE A 162 1.70 9.11 -15.89
CA ILE A 162 0.70 9.72 -15.02
C ILE A 162 1.36 10.80 -14.20
N GLU A 163 0.77 11.99 -14.18
CA GLU A 163 1.29 13.15 -13.46
C GLU A 163 0.19 13.88 -12.70
N MET A 164 0.57 14.60 -11.64
CA MET A 164 -0.32 15.46 -10.89
C MET A 164 0.24 16.88 -10.75
N SER A 165 -0.65 17.87 -10.67
CA SER A 165 -0.36 19.22 -10.22
C SER A 165 -1.48 19.66 -9.27
N ALA A 166 -1.15 20.38 -8.21
CA ALA A 166 -2.11 20.81 -7.19
C ALA A 166 -1.93 22.28 -6.84
N SER A 167 -2.92 22.89 -6.20
CA SER A 167 -2.83 24.27 -5.74
C SER A 167 -3.51 24.47 -4.39
N ALA A 168 -2.93 25.34 -3.57
CA ALA A 168 -3.61 25.92 -2.43
C ALA A 168 -4.60 27.01 -2.88
N VAL A 169 -5.56 27.35 -2.03
CA VAL A 169 -6.55 28.41 -2.32
C VAL A 169 -5.85 29.73 -2.65
N GLY A 170 -6.15 30.28 -3.83
CA GLY A 170 -5.62 31.58 -4.27
C GLY A 170 -4.12 31.59 -4.57
N ARG A 171 -3.47 30.44 -4.73
CA ARG A 171 -2.05 30.33 -5.06
C ARG A 171 -1.85 29.67 -6.43
N THR A 172 -0.68 29.92 -7.01
CA THR A 172 -0.21 29.22 -8.21
C THR A 172 -0.14 27.72 -7.93
N ALA A 173 -0.43 26.93 -8.95
CA ALA A 173 -0.25 25.49 -8.88
C ALA A 173 1.21 25.11 -8.72
N THR A 174 1.45 23.97 -8.08
CA THR A 174 2.74 23.29 -8.04
C THR A 174 3.18 22.98 -9.46
N LYS A 175 4.46 22.63 -9.62
CA LYS A 175 4.89 21.92 -10.83
C LYS A 175 4.12 20.60 -11.00
N TRP A 176 4.33 19.97 -12.15
CA TRP A 176 3.89 18.60 -12.38
C TRP A 176 4.85 17.62 -11.70
N TYR A 177 4.30 16.69 -10.93
CA TYR A 177 5.00 15.53 -10.37
C TYR A 177 4.57 14.27 -11.12
N THR A 178 5.53 13.40 -11.44
CA THR A 178 5.26 12.13 -12.09
C THR A 178 4.90 11.08 -11.05
N MET A 179 3.67 10.60 -11.10
CA MET A 179 3.14 9.57 -10.22
C MET A 179 3.52 8.16 -10.68
N GLY A 180 3.79 7.98 -11.98
CA GLY A 180 4.31 6.73 -12.50
C GLY A 180 4.44 6.70 -14.01
N ILE A 181 5.42 5.95 -14.50
CA ILE A 181 5.52 5.52 -15.89
C ILE A 181 5.10 4.05 -15.95
N TRP A 182 4.08 3.75 -16.74
CA TRP A 182 3.46 2.42 -16.76
C TRP A 182 3.53 1.77 -18.14
N THR A 183 3.94 0.49 -18.15
CA THR A 183 3.83 -0.41 -19.30
C THR A 183 3.70 -1.86 -18.85
N SER A 184 2.70 -2.58 -19.36
CA SER A 184 2.50 -4.02 -19.21
C SER A 184 3.66 -4.85 -19.76
N ASP A 185 4.40 -4.34 -20.74
CA ASP A 185 5.60 -4.99 -21.29
C ASP A 185 6.85 -4.20 -20.90
N PRO A 186 7.79 -4.77 -20.11
CA PRO A 186 8.95 -4.05 -19.61
C PRO A 186 10.04 -3.75 -20.67
N VAL A 187 9.79 -3.99 -21.97
CA VAL A 187 10.76 -3.71 -23.05
C VAL A 187 10.14 -2.89 -24.18
N PRO A 188 10.79 -1.81 -24.66
CA PRO A 188 12.05 -1.21 -24.21
C PRO A 188 11.88 -0.21 -23.05
N ALA A 189 10.66 0.20 -22.74
CA ALA A 189 10.39 1.09 -21.61
C ALA A 189 10.21 0.25 -20.34
N HIS A 190 10.87 0.65 -19.26
CA HIS A 190 10.66 0.05 -17.95
C HIS A 190 9.56 0.80 -17.20
N ARG A 191 8.62 0.07 -16.61
CA ARG A 191 7.68 0.66 -15.65
C ARG A 191 8.45 1.17 -14.43
N THR A 192 8.22 2.41 -14.01
CA THR A 192 9.08 3.00 -12.99
C THR A 192 8.41 4.17 -12.29
N SER A 193 8.64 4.29 -10.99
CA SER A 193 8.54 5.58 -10.31
C SER A 193 9.69 6.50 -10.73
N VAL A 194 9.57 7.79 -10.42
CA VAL A 194 10.61 8.79 -10.73
C VAL A 194 11.18 9.33 -9.42
N SER A 195 12.50 9.21 -9.24
CA SER A 195 13.19 9.72 -8.06
C SER A 195 13.52 11.21 -8.16
N LEU A 196 13.87 11.81 -7.01
CA LEU A 196 14.42 13.16 -6.90
C LEU A 196 13.53 14.29 -7.47
N GLN A 197 12.22 14.08 -7.49
CA GLN A 197 11.25 15.08 -7.96
C GLN A 197 10.75 16.04 -6.86
N GLY A 198 11.36 16.06 -5.68
CA GLY A 198 10.95 16.95 -4.58
C GLY A 198 11.34 18.43 -4.76
N ASP A 199 10.55 19.32 -4.16
CA ASP A 199 10.76 20.77 -4.12
C ASP A 199 10.09 21.39 -2.86
N PRO A 200 10.00 22.75 -2.72
CA PRO A 200 9.38 23.36 -1.56
C PRO A 200 7.89 23.03 -1.34
N ASP A 201 7.16 22.62 -2.37
CA ASP A 201 5.72 22.30 -2.29
C ASP A 201 5.50 20.85 -1.82
N GLY A 202 6.38 19.91 -2.21
CA GLY A 202 6.28 18.51 -1.81
C GLY A 202 7.23 17.59 -2.58
N PHE A 203 6.99 16.29 -2.46
CA PHE A 203 7.74 15.24 -3.16
C PHE A 203 6.86 14.02 -3.41
N VAL A 204 7.29 13.09 -4.27
CA VAL A 204 6.63 11.80 -4.47
C VAL A 204 7.46 10.71 -3.83
N ALA A 205 6.89 10.03 -2.85
CA ALA A 205 7.44 8.85 -2.20
C ALA A 205 6.97 7.60 -2.95
N ILE A 206 7.68 7.25 -4.03
CA ILE A 206 7.37 6.13 -4.95
C ILE A 206 6.02 6.28 -5.66
N ASP A 207 4.91 6.17 -4.95
CA ASP A 207 3.54 6.20 -5.46
C ASP A 207 2.65 7.28 -4.82
N THR A 208 3.12 7.91 -3.73
CA THR A 208 2.34 8.88 -2.97
C THR A 208 2.99 10.26 -3.06
N PHE A 209 2.26 11.24 -3.56
CA PHE A 209 2.65 12.64 -3.39
C PHE A 209 2.46 13.03 -1.92
N ILE A 210 3.49 13.59 -1.30
CA ILE A 210 3.48 14.08 0.07
C ILE A 210 3.84 15.56 0.05
N ARG A 211 2.89 16.38 0.50
CA ARG A 211 3.07 17.82 0.65
C ARG A 211 4.15 18.13 1.69
N SER A 212 4.99 19.11 1.38
CA SER A 212 5.94 19.67 2.33
C SER A 212 5.19 20.32 3.50
N LYS A 213 5.57 19.99 4.74
CA LYS A 213 4.98 20.61 5.95
C LYS A 213 5.11 22.15 5.99
N LYS A 214 6.04 22.72 5.22
CA LYS A 214 6.25 24.17 5.10
C LYS A 214 5.40 24.83 3.99
N ALA A 215 4.83 24.03 3.09
CA ALA A 215 3.94 24.52 2.04
C ALA A 215 2.57 24.91 2.61
N ALA A 216 1.76 25.60 1.81
CA ALA A 216 0.35 25.79 2.14
C ALA A 216 -0.44 24.49 1.88
N PRO A 217 -1.48 24.18 2.66
CA PRO A 217 -2.35 23.04 2.38
C PRO A 217 -2.98 23.13 0.99
N LEU A 218 -3.11 22.00 0.30
CA LEU A 218 -3.61 21.93 -1.07
C LEU A 218 -5.13 21.79 -1.07
N ARG A 219 -5.82 22.44 -2.01
CA ARG A 219 -7.29 22.43 -2.10
C ARG A 219 -7.82 21.92 -3.42
N SER A 220 -7.03 21.99 -4.48
CA SER A 220 -7.45 21.52 -5.80
C SER A 220 -6.29 20.81 -6.51
N TYR A 221 -6.62 19.92 -7.43
CA TYR A 221 -5.62 19.21 -8.23
C TYR A 221 -6.10 18.88 -9.63
N GLN A 222 -5.16 18.52 -10.49
CA GLN A 222 -5.38 17.98 -11.82
C GLN A 222 -4.47 16.77 -12.04
N LEU A 223 -4.95 15.84 -12.85
CA LEU A 223 -4.17 14.73 -13.36
C LEU A 223 -3.90 14.92 -14.85
N ARG A 224 -2.71 14.51 -15.29
CA ARG A 224 -2.31 14.48 -16.69
C ARG A 224 -1.90 13.07 -17.08
N ILE A 225 -2.33 12.65 -18.24
CA ILE A 225 -1.99 11.37 -18.85
C ILE A 225 -1.21 11.66 -20.13
N GLY A 226 0.01 11.14 -20.21
CA GLY A 226 0.77 11.02 -21.45
C GLY A 226 0.60 9.62 -22.04
N LEU A 227 0.30 9.51 -23.33
CA LEU A 227 0.33 8.27 -24.10
C LEU A 227 1.52 8.33 -25.05
N HIS A 228 2.27 7.23 -25.14
CA HIS A 228 3.50 7.19 -25.91
C HIS A 228 3.64 5.85 -26.66
N ARG A 229 4.26 5.89 -27.84
CA ARG A 229 4.72 4.70 -28.57
C ARG A 229 6.00 4.96 -29.33
N SER A 230 6.79 3.90 -29.52
CA SER A 230 8.01 3.95 -30.33
C SER A 230 8.12 2.73 -31.22
N GLY A 231 8.42 2.91 -32.52
CA GLY A 231 8.66 1.80 -33.45
C GLY A 231 7.48 0.83 -33.65
N THR A 232 6.25 1.22 -33.29
CA THR A 232 5.04 0.39 -33.40
C THR A 232 3.85 1.19 -33.90
N SER A 233 2.89 0.52 -34.56
CA SER A 233 1.59 1.08 -34.93
C SER A 233 0.50 0.78 -33.89
N ALA A 234 0.78 -0.07 -32.90
CA ALA A 234 -0.11 -0.26 -31.76
C ALA A 234 -0.29 1.06 -30.98
N THR A 235 -1.39 1.17 -30.23
CA THR A 235 -1.66 2.33 -29.37
C THR A 235 -1.80 1.85 -27.92
N PRO A 236 -1.20 2.56 -26.95
CA PRO A 236 -1.66 2.40 -25.58
C PRO A 236 -3.10 2.90 -25.48
N SER A 237 -3.87 2.33 -24.56
CA SER A 237 -5.22 2.78 -24.24
C SER A 237 -5.42 2.95 -22.74
N VAL A 238 -6.21 3.94 -22.34
CA VAL A 238 -6.55 4.20 -20.94
C VAL A 238 -8.06 4.29 -20.80
N ARG A 239 -8.64 3.52 -19.87
CA ARG A 239 -10.09 3.50 -19.58
C ARG A 239 -10.46 4.03 -18.20
N PHE A 240 -9.47 4.22 -17.34
CA PHE A 240 -9.67 4.69 -15.97
C PHE A 240 -8.51 5.59 -15.52
N ILE A 241 -8.86 6.68 -14.83
CA ILE A 241 -7.96 7.51 -14.05
C ILE A 241 -8.71 8.05 -12.83
N GLY A 242 -8.07 8.02 -11.67
CA GLY A 242 -8.61 8.56 -10.44
C GLY A 242 -7.50 8.90 -9.44
N ALA A 243 -7.88 9.55 -8.36
CA ALA A 243 -6.96 9.82 -7.26
C ALA A 243 -7.64 9.75 -5.91
N MET A 244 -6.95 9.16 -4.94
CA MET A 244 -7.22 9.32 -3.52
C MET A 244 -6.49 10.57 -3.03
N THR A 245 -7.17 11.39 -2.23
CA THR A 245 -6.57 12.48 -1.47
C THR A 245 -6.87 12.30 0.00
N SER A 246 -5.92 12.70 0.86
CA SER A 246 -6.13 12.69 2.30
C SER A 246 -5.37 13.81 3.00
N ALA A 247 -5.91 14.26 4.12
CA ALA A 247 -5.19 15.14 5.04
C ALA A 247 -4.22 14.32 5.90
N ALA A 248 -3.09 14.89 6.29
CA ALA A 248 -2.05 14.28 7.14
C ALA A 248 -2.48 14.18 8.61
N VAL A 249 -3.75 13.93 8.88
CA VAL A 249 -4.31 13.87 10.24
C VAL A 249 -4.66 12.43 10.56
N ASP A 250 -3.77 11.78 11.31
CA ASP A 250 -3.81 10.36 11.71
C ASP A 250 -4.89 10.05 12.79
N LYS A 251 -5.99 10.81 12.83
CA LYS A 251 -7.00 10.64 13.87
C LYS A 251 -8.07 9.65 13.42
N TYR A 252 -7.85 8.38 13.77
CA TYR A 252 -8.81 7.30 13.62
C TYR A 252 -9.40 6.95 14.98
N ASP A 253 -10.71 6.70 15.02
CA ASP A 253 -11.37 6.08 16.17
C ASP A 253 -11.13 4.56 16.09
N ILE A 254 -10.18 4.06 16.88
CA ILE A 254 -9.76 2.65 16.93
C ILE A 254 -10.09 2.05 18.31
N PRO A 255 -10.69 0.85 18.40
CA PRO A 255 -11.29 0.09 17.29
C PRO A 255 -12.67 0.63 16.91
N SER A 256 -13.04 0.47 15.64
CA SER A 256 -14.42 0.64 15.18
C SER A 256 -15.30 -0.47 15.78
N THR A 257 -16.51 -0.11 16.20
CA THR A 257 -17.51 -1.11 16.58
C THR A 257 -18.00 -1.81 15.31
N PRO A 258 -18.00 -3.16 15.25
CA PRO A 258 -18.51 -3.90 14.09
C PRO A 258 -19.89 -3.41 13.69
N TYR A 259 -20.08 -3.09 12.41
CA TYR A 259 -21.36 -2.61 11.91
C TYR A 259 -22.44 -3.69 12.02
N GLY A 260 -22.04 -4.97 12.01
CA GLY A 260 -22.96 -6.09 12.20
C GLY A 260 -23.92 -6.23 11.02
N LEU A 261 -23.42 -6.10 9.79
CA LEU A 261 -24.14 -6.62 8.62
C LEU A 261 -24.32 -8.13 8.90
N GLY A 262 -25.49 -8.57 9.36
CA GLY A 262 -25.76 -9.96 9.82
C GLY A 262 -25.59 -11.06 8.77
N SER A 263 -24.90 -10.76 7.68
CA SER A 263 -24.60 -11.56 6.50
C SER A 263 -23.22 -11.24 5.91
N VAL A 264 -22.28 -10.58 6.63
CA VAL A 264 -20.90 -10.48 6.11
C VAL A 264 -20.42 -11.90 5.85
N ARG A 265 -19.86 -12.13 4.66
CA ARG A 265 -19.37 -13.44 4.26
C ARG A 265 -18.23 -13.83 5.19
N ASP A 266 -18.37 -14.97 5.87
CA ASP A 266 -17.32 -15.51 6.74
C ASP A 266 -16.00 -15.65 5.96
N ASP A 267 -16.05 -16.10 4.70
CA ASP A 267 -14.89 -16.18 3.82
C ASP A 267 -15.34 -16.07 2.35
N LEU A 268 -14.64 -15.27 1.56
CA LEU A 268 -14.85 -15.14 0.11
C LEU A 268 -14.31 -16.32 -0.69
N GLY A 269 -13.45 -17.17 -0.12
CA GLY A 269 -12.83 -18.29 -0.81
C GLY A 269 -11.73 -17.86 -1.79
N VAL A 270 -11.04 -16.77 -1.48
CA VAL A 270 -9.89 -16.30 -2.27
C VAL A 270 -8.76 -17.33 -2.15
N PRO A 271 -8.09 -17.73 -3.26
CA PRO A 271 -6.95 -18.65 -3.22
C PRO A 271 -5.85 -18.19 -2.24
N THR A 272 -5.17 -19.14 -1.62
CA THR A 272 -4.11 -18.89 -0.63
C THR A 272 -2.73 -19.11 -1.24
N TYR A 273 -1.97 -18.04 -1.46
CA TYR A 273 -0.58 -18.10 -1.93
C TYR A 273 0.37 -17.55 -0.88
N SER A 274 1.48 -18.25 -0.69
CA SER A 274 2.59 -17.81 0.17
C SER A 274 3.68 -17.22 -0.72
N GLN A 275 4.23 -16.07 -0.33
CA GLN A 275 5.38 -15.48 -1.01
C GLN A 275 6.67 -16.27 -0.73
N GLU A 276 6.78 -16.86 0.47
CA GLU A 276 8.03 -17.47 0.95
C GLU A 276 8.39 -18.76 0.21
N ILE A 277 7.43 -19.42 -0.44
CA ILE A 277 7.73 -20.61 -1.27
C ILE A 277 8.56 -20.26 -2.51
N HIS A 278 8.55 -19.00 -2.92
CA HIS A 278 9.29 -18.48 -4.07
C HIS A 278 10.72 -18.06 -3.72
N LYS A 279 11.12 -18.16 -2.44
CA LYS A 279 12.42 -17.70 -1.95
C LYS A 279 13.58 -18.11 -2.86
N GLY A 280 14.22 -17.12 -3.49
CA GLY A 280 15.36 -17.28 -4.39
C GLY A 280 15.01 -17.50 -5.87
N GLU A 281 13.74 -17.49 -6.25
CA GLU A 281 13.29 -17.46 -7.65
C GLU A 281 13.41 -16.04 -8.20
N PHE A 282 13.98 -15.84 -9.40
CA PHE A 282 14.11 -14.50 -10.01
C PHE A 282 14.65 -13.43 -9.04
N ILE A 283 15.84 -13.66 -8.48
CA ILE A 283 16.47 -12.81 -7.45
C ILE A 283 16.58 -11.32 -7.84
N GLU A 284 16.60 -11.02 -9.13
CA GLU A 284 16.60 -9.67 -9.68
C GLU A 284 15.29 -8.92 -9.42
N LEU A 285 14.21 -9.63 -9.17
CA LEU A 285 12.91 -9.10 -8.78
C LEU A 285 12.81 -9.11 -7.24
N ASP A 286 13.57 -8.26 -6.55
CA ASP A 286 13.44 -8.06 -5.09
C ASP A 286 13.71 -9.30 -4.22
N GLY A 287 14.79 -10.03 -4.52
CA GLY A 287 15.23 -11.17 -3.69
C GLY A 287 14.43 -12.46 -3.89
N GLY A 288 13.44 -12.45 -4.77
CA GLY A 288 12.74 -13.65 -5.19
C GLY A 288 11.78 -14.19 -4.14
N GLY A 289 10.66 -13.53 -3.88
CA GLY A 289 9.65 -13.98 -2.92
C GLY A 289 9.72 -13.33 -1.54
N GLU A 290 10.92 -12.99 -1.04
CA GLU A 290 11.09 -12.46 0.33
C GLU A 290 10.43 -11.09 0.55
N ALA A 291 10.15 -10.33 -0.52
CA ALA A 291 9.48 -9.03 -0.46
C ALA A 291 8.28 -8.94 -1.43
N TRP A 292 7.60 -10.07 -1.67
CA TRP A 292 6.52 -10.18 -2.67
C TRP A 292 5.10 -10.18 -2.09
N CYS A 293 4.90 -9.62 -0.90
CA CYS A 293 3.59 -9.58 -0.25
C CYS A 293 2.51 -8.92 -1.14
N SER A 294 2.84 -7.80 -1.79
CA SER A 294 1.94 -7.06 -2.69
C SER A 294 1.59 -7.84 -3.97
N PRO A 295 2.54 -8.30 -4.80
CA PRO A 295 2.21 -9.08 -6.00
C PRO A 295 1.57 -10.43 -5.66
N THR A 296 1.92 -11.07 -4.53
CA THR A 296 1.26 -12.31 -4.09
C THR A 296 -0.21 -12.05 -3.75
N SER A 297 -0.49 -10.96 -3.01
CA SER A 297 -1.87 -10.53 -2.70
C SER A 297 -2.67 -10.20 -3.97
N THR A 298 -2.03 -9.54 -4.93
CA THR A 298 -2.64 -9.23 -6.24
C THR A 298 -2.92 -10.50 -7.04
N ALA A 299 -1.98 -11.44 -7.10
CA ALA A 299 -2.17 -12.72 -7.80
C ALA A 299 -3.33 -13.53 -7.21
N MET A 300 -3.49 -13.56 -5.88
CA MET A 300 -4.63 -14.20 -5.21
C MET A 300 -5.96 -13.60 -5.68
N ILE A 301 -6.07 -12.27 -5.78
CA ILE A 301 -7.31 -11.61 -6.24
C ILE A 301 -7.54 -11.81 -7.74
N LEU A 302 -6.49 -11.78 -8.57
CA LEU A 302 -6.63 -12.06 -9.99
C LEU A 302 -7.17 -13.48 -10.24
N ASP A 303 -6.66 -14.48 -9.52
CA ASP A 303 -7.16 -15.85 -9.65
C ASP A 303 -8.58 -16.02 -9.09
N TYR A 304 -8.92 -15.29 -8.02
CA TYR A 304 -10.30 -15.22 -7.50
C TYR A 304 -11.30 -14.73 -8.57
N TRP A 305 -10.90 -13.75 -9.38
CA TRP A 305 -11.72 -13.23 -10.48
C TRP A 305 -11.48 -13.95 -11.81
N HIS A 306 -10.69 -15.02 -11.84
CA HIS A 306 -10.30 -15.74 -13.06
C HIS A 306 -9.62 -14.85 -14.12
N ALA A 307 -8.88 -13.85 -13.65
CA ALA A 307 -8.17 -12.85 -14.44
C ALA A 307 -6.64 -12.96 -14.28
N GLY A 308 -6.13 -14.13 -13.87
CA GLY A 308 -4.70 -14.42 -13.77
C GLY A 308 -4.01 -14.66 -15.13
N PRO A 309 -2.66 -14.80 -15.14
CA PRO A 309 -1.88 -15.18 -16.31
C PRO A 309 -2.43 -16.46 -16.98
N THR A 310 -2.49 -16.44 -18.31
CA THR A 310 -2.86 -17.61 -19.11
C THR A 310 -1.74 -18.64 -19.11
N ASP A 311 -2.07 -19.91 -19.38
CA ASP A 311 -1.05 -20.97 -19.51
C ASP A 311 0.02 -20.63 -20.56
N ALA A 312 -0.36 -19.92 -21.63
CA ALA A 312 0.58 -19.47 -22.66
C ALA A 312 1.56 -18.41 -22.14
N GLU A 313 1.08 -17.45 -21.35
CA GLU A 313 1.93 -16.47 -20.67
C GLU A 313 2.86 -17.14 -19.65
N LEU A 314 2.32 -18.07 -18.85
CA LEU A 314 3.07 -18.83 -17.85
C LEU A 314 4.14 -19.73 -18.46
N ALA A 315 3.88 -20.28 -19.65
CA ALA A 315 4.87 -21.06 -20.41
C ALA A 315 6.04 -20.21 -20.91
N ILE A 316 5.82 -18.91 -21.15
CA ILE A 316 6.88 -17.96 -21.53
C ILE A 316 7.64 -17.49 -20.29
N PHE A 317 6.91 -17.12 -19.23
CA PHE A 317 7.48 -16.71 -17.96
C PHE A 317 6.51 -17.08 -16.83
N PRO A 318 6.96 -17.72 -15.75
CA PRO A 318 8.35 -18.10 -15.44
C PRO A 318 8.88 -19.29 -16.26
N GLY A 319 8.03 -19.91 -17.08
CA GLY A 319 8.32 -21.15 -17.78
C GLY A 319 7.90 -22.37 -16.96
N PRO A 320 8.03 -23.58 -17.53
CA PRO A 320 7.47 -24.79 -16.91
C PRO A 320 8.31 -25.30 -15.71
N THR A 321 9.61 -25.00 -15.68
CA THR A 321 10.55 -25.56 -14.69
C THR A 321 11.63 -24.56 -14.31
N LYS A 322 12.03 -24.62 -13.04
CA LYS A 322 13.20 -23.97 -12.46
C LYS A 322 14.50 -24.49 -13.09
N PRO A 323 15.64 -23.79 -12.89
CA PRO A 323 16.95 -24.26 -13.34
C PRO A 323 17.36 -25.64 -12.80
N ASP A 324 16.81 -26.07 -11.67
CA ASP A 324 17.05 -27.39 -11.06
C ASP A 324 16.15 -28.51 -11.62
N GLY A 325 15.28 -28.20 -12.58
CA GLY A 325 14.35 -29.15 -13.23
C GLY A 325 13.04 -29.38 -12.48
N THR A 326 12.82 -28.75 -11.32
CA THR A 326 11.53 -28.82 -10.61
C THR A 326 10.53 -27.80 -11.17
N PRO A 327 9.21 -28.05 -11.12
CA PRO A 327 8.22 -27.08 -11.60
C PRO A 327 8.15 -25.84 -10.70
N TYR A 328 7.89 -24.67 -11.29
CA TYR A 328 7.48 -23.50 -10.51
C TYR A 328 6.14 -23.78 -9.83
N LYS A 329 6.04 -23.44 -8.55
CA LYS A 329 4.78 -23.54 -7.79
C LYS A 329 4.12 -22.18 -7.80
N ARG A 330 2.81 -22.13 -8.08
CA ARG A 330 2.06 -20.87 -8.21
C ARG A 330 2.76 -19.84 -9.11
N PRO A 331 3.11 -20.21 -10.35
CA PRO A 331 3.86 -19.35 -11.27
C PRO A 331 3.19 -17.99 -11.57
N GLN A 332 1.90 -17.85 -11.25
CA GLN A 332 1.20 -16.57 -11.26
C GLN A 332 1.77 -15.52 -10.28
N VAL A 333 2.39 -15.94 -9.17
CA VAL A 333 3.03 -15.03 -8.21
C VAL A 333 4.30 -14.45 -8.81
N ASP A 334 5.15 -15.28 -9.43
CA ASP A 334 6.31 -14.83 -10.19
C ASP A 334 5.90 -13.86 -11.30
N PHE A 335 4.86 -14.23 -12.06
CA PHE A 335 4.34 -13.39 -13.13
C PHE A 335 3.88 -12.04 -12.61
N ALA A 336 3.11 -12.01 -11.52
CA ALA A 336 2.65 -10.78 -10.90
C ALA A 336 3.84 -9.93 -10.41
N ALA A 337 4.83 -10.53 -9.76
CA ALA A 337 6.03 -9.84 -9.30
C ALA A 337 6.77 -9.15 -10.46
N ARG A 338 6.97 -9.86 -11.59
CA ARG A 338 7.54 -9.27 -12.81
C ARG A 338 6.66 -8.17 -13.40
N ALA A 339 5.34 -8.37 -13.42
CA ALA A 339 4.39 -7.45 -14.03
C ALA A 339 4.25 -6.12 -13.27
N VAL A 340 4.58 -6.07 -11.97
CA VAL A 340 4.45 -4.88 -11.13
C VAL A 340 5.78 -4.30 -10.67
N PHE A 341 6.91 -4.95 -10.97
CA PHE A 341 8.23 -4.52 -10.50
C PHE A 341 8.57 -3.09 -10.94
N ASP A 342 8.76 -2.20 -9.97
CA ASP A 342 9.15 -0.82 -10.18
C ASP A 342 10.67 -0.71 -10.18
N TRP A 343 11.25 -0.34 -11.32
CA TRP A 343 12.70 -0.36 -11.52
C TRP A 343 13.47 0.73 -10.75
N ASN A 344 12.84 1.86 -10.44
CA ASN A 344 13.46 2.89 -9.59
C ASN A 344 13.32 2.54 -8.10
N TYR A 345 12.18 1.97 -7.70
CA TYR A 345 11.99 1.46 -6.34
C TYR A 345 12.83 0.21 -6.06
N ASN A 346 13.12 -0.57 -7.11
CA ASN A 346 13.73 -1.89 -7.04
C ASN A 346 12.89 -2.86 -6.18
N GLY A 347 11.57 -2.84 -6.39
CA GLY A 347 10.64 -3.68 -5.63
C GLY A 347 9.27 -3.83 -6.30
N ALA A 348 8.50 -4.82 -5.86
CA ALA A 348 7.18 -5.14 -6.40
C ALA A 348 6.01 -4.53 -5.61
N GLY A 349 6.33 -3.66 -4.65
CA GLY A 349 5.41 -3.14 -3.65
C GLY A 349 4.66 -1.86 -4.01
N ASN A 350 4.94 -1.23 -5.15
CA ASN A 350 4.27 0.01 -5.59
C ASN A 350 2.75 -0.20 -5.73
N TRP A 351 1.94 0.56 -4.98
CA TRP A 351 0.51 0.29 -4.84
C TRP A 351 -0.26 0.49 -6.15
N PRO A 352 -0.17 1.66 -6.84
CA PRO A 352 -0.81 1.85 -8.12
C PRO A 352 -0.34 0.87 -9.19
N PHE A 353 0.89 0.36 -9.11
CA PHE A 353 1.36 -0.61 -10.09
C PHE A 353 0.67 -1.96 -9.96
N ASN A 354 0.41 -2.42 -8.73
CA ASN A 354 -0.38 -3.63 -8.49
C ASN A 354 -1.83 -3.45 -8.98
N ALA A 355 -2.46 -2.30 -8.67
CA ALA A 355 -3.80 -1.97 -9.14
C ALA A 355 -3.88 -1.87 -10.68
N ALA A 356 -2.89 -1.25 -11.32
CA ALA A 356 -2.82 -1.10 -12.77
C ALA A 356 -2.53 -2.43 -13.49
N TYR A 357 -1.84 -3.39 -12.84
CA TYR A 357 -1.67 -4.73 -13.39
C TYR A 357 -3.02 -5.43 -13.50
N ALA A 358 -3.85 -5.39 -12.45
CA ALA A 358 -5.23 -5.85 -12.52
C ALA A 358 -6.03 -5.10 -13.59
N GLY A 359 -5.79 -3.79 -13.71
CA GLY A 359 -6.28 -2.94 -14.80
C GLY A 359 -6.06 -3.49 -16.21
N SER A 360 -4.90 -4.11 -16.44
CA SER A 360 -4.52 -4.73 -17.72
C SER A 360 -5.11 -6.13 -17.96
N ARG A 361 -5.81 -6.68 -16.95
CA ARG A 361 -6.47 -8.00 -16.99
C ARG A 361 -8.00 -7.89 -16.95
N ASP A 362 -8.55 -6.86 -17.58
CA ASP A 362 -10.00 -6.61 -17.67
C ASP A 362 -10.73 -6.47 -16.32
N LEU A 363 -10.00 -6.15 -15.25
CA LEU A 363 -10.56 -5.77 -13.95
C LEU A 363 -10.33 -4.29 -13.70
N GLU A 364 -11.22 -3.63 -12.97
CA GLU A 364 -10.95 -2.29 -12.48
C GLU A 364 -10.17 -2.33 -11.17
N GLY A 365 -9.03 -1.64 -11.14
CA GLY A 365 -8.13 -1.59 -9.98
C GLY A 365 -7.81 -0.16 -9.57
N PHE A 366 -7.92 0.16 -8.28
CA PHE A 366 -7.52 1.47 -7.74
C PHE A 366 -7.08 1.38 -6.28
N VAL A 367 -6.29 2.37 -5.86
CA VAL A 367 -5.83 2.55 -4.48
C VAL A 367 -6.70 3.60 -3.80
N THR A 368 -7.16 3.31 -2.60
CA THR A 368 -7.84 4.29 -1.75
C THR A 368 -7.50 4.08 -0.27
N ARG A 369 -8.05 4.92 0.61
CA ARG A 369 -8.07 4.69 2.06
C ARG A 369 -9.49 4.45 2.53
N LEU A 370 -9.64 3.55 3.50
CA LEU A 370 -10.89 3.36 4.24
C LEU A 370 -10.75 3.93 5.65
N ARG A 371 -11.87 4.36 6.24
CA ARG A 371 -11.90 5.00 7.55
C ARG A 371 -11.97 4.00 8.70
N SER A 372 -12.45 2.80 8.44
CA SER A 372 -12.66 1.75 9.43
C SER A 372 -12.93 0.41 8.74
N LEU A 373 -12.86 -0.68 9.52
CA LEU A 373 -13.30 -1.99 9.05
C LEU A 373 -14.79 -2.04 8.71
N ASN A 374 -15.61 -1.09 9.19
CA ASN A 374 -17.02 -0.98 8.77
C ASN A 374 -17.17 -0.61 7.29
N GLU A 375 -16.24 0.15 6.71
CA GLU A 375 -16.22 0.39 5.27
C GLU A 375 -15.72 -0.86 4.54
N ALA A 376 -14.69 -1.55 5.07
CA ALA A 376 -14.17 -2.79 4.50
C ALA A 376 -15.22 -3.93 4.46
N GLU A 377 -16.02 -4.07 5.51
CA GLU A 377 -17.14 -5.02 5.59
C GLU A 377 -18.14 -4.86 4.43
N ARG A 378 -18.32 -3.64 3.90
CA ARG A 378 -19.22 -3.40 2.75
C ARG A 378 -18.67 -3.97 1.45
N PHE A 379 -17.36 -3.90 1.24
CA PHE A 379 -16.71 -4.52 0.08
C PHE A 379 -16.80 -6.04 0.16
N ILE A 380 -16.48 -6.62 1.33
CA ILE A 380 -16.57 -8.07 1.55
C ILE A 380 -18.02 -8.56 1.40
N ALA A 381 -19.01 -7.80 1.87
CA ALA A 381 -20.44 -8.12 1.67
C ALA A 381 -20.83 -8.18 0.18
N MET A 382 -20.14 -7.41 -0.69
CA MET A 382 -20.31 -7.44 -2.15
C MET A 382 -19.41 -8.47 -2.85
N GLY A 383 -18.63 -9.26 -2.11
CA GLY A 383 -17.72 -10.24 -2.70
C GLY A 383 -16.40 -9.65 -3.19
N ILE A 384 -16.02 -8.46 -2.74
CA ILE A 384 -14.81 -7.76 -3.18
C ILE A 384 -13.73 -7.89 -2.08
N PRO A 385 -12.70 -8.75 -2.26
CA PRO A 385 -11.58 -8.80 -1.32
C PRO A 385 -10.74 -7.52 -1.39
N LEU A 386 -10.05 -7.20 -0.30
CA LEU A 386 -9.26 -5.97 -0.18
C LEU A 386 -7.82 -6.31 0.16
N VAL A 387 -6.86 -5.84 -0.64
CA VAL A 387 -5.46 -5.86 -0.22
C VAL A 387 -5.24 -4.68 0.73
N ALA A 388 -4.85 -4.93 1.98
CA ALA A 388 -4.64 -3.90 2.99
C ALA A 388 -3.14 -3.73 3.28
N SER A 389 -2.71 -2.48 3.44
CA SER A 389 -1.34 -2.16 3.87
C SER A 389 -1.27 -2.01 5.38
N ILE A 390 -0.36 -2.73 6.03
CA ILE A 390 -0.16 -2.64 7.48
C ILE A 390 1.25 -2.23 7.82
N ASN A 391 1.41 -1.52 8.94
CA ASN A 391 2.69 -1.17 9.53
C ASN A 391 2.58 -1.26 11.06
N GLY A 392 3.54 -1.92 11.69
CA GLY A 392 3.57 -2.08 13.14
C GLY A 392 3.51 -3.53 13.60
N ARG A 393 3.10 -3.71 14.86
CA ARG A 393 3.10 -5.02 15.54
C ARG A 393 1.71 -5.62 15.51
N LEU A 394 1.54 -6.71 14.76
CA LEU A 394 0.28 -7.44 14.66
C LEU A 394 0.39 -8.81 15.34
N PRO A 395 -0.29 -9.05 16.47
CA PRO A 395 -0.41 -10.38 17.06
C PRO A 395 -0.90 -11.42 16.04
N GLY A 396 -0.19 -12.56 15.94
CA GLY A 396 -0.46 -13.61 14.96
C GLY A 396 0.23 -13.45 13.60
N PHE A 397 0.77 -12.25 13.29
CA PHE A 397 1.61 -12.06 12.13
C PHE A 397 2.90 -12.88 12.28
N PHE A 398 3.34 -13.55 11.22
CA PHE A 398 4.43 -14.54 11.31
C PHE A 398 5.75 -13.93 11.80
N PHE A 399 6.11 -12.75 11.27
CA PHE A 399 7.29 -12.01 11.72
C PHE A 399 7.03 -11.14 12.96
N GLY A 400 5.79 -11.11 13.46
CA GLY A 400 5.35 -10.39 14.65
C GLY A 400 5.25 -8.87 14.51
N LYS A 401 6.14 -8.23 13.74
CA LYS A 401 6.08 -6.82 13.36
C LYS A 401 6.55 -6.63 11.92
N THR A 402 6.11 -5.57 11.28
CA THR A 402 6.54 -5.16 9.94
C THR A 402 6.72 -3.65 9.88
N ASN A 403 7.57 -3.17 8.98
CA ASN A 403 7.68 -1.75 8.61
C ASN A 403 6.83 -1.41 7.38
N GLY A 404 6.10 -2.40 6.83
CA GLY A 404 5.23 -2.26 5.67
C GLY A 404 4.97 -3.64 5.05
N HIS A 405 3.74 -4.13 5.15
CA HIS A 405 3.32 -5.43 4.62
C HIS A 405 1.96 -5.34 3.95
N LEU A 406 1.72 -6.19 2.94
CA LEU A 406 0.43 -6.31 2.27
C LEU A 406 -0.15 -7.69 2.54
N LEU A 407 -1.43 -7.71 2.88
CA LEU A 407 -2.22 -8.92 3.07
C LEU A 407 -3.61 -8.71 2.48
N THR A 408 -4.34 -9.79 2.23
CA THR A 408 -5.68 -9.70 1.64
C THR A 408 -6.74 -9.98 2.69
N SER A 409 -7.58 -9.00 3.01
CA SER A 409 -8.82 -9.22 3.77
C SER A 409 -9.83 -9.94 2.88
N VAL A 410 -10.28 -11.11 3.32
CA VAL A 410 -11.15 -12.03 2.56
C VAL A 410 -12.44 -12.37 3.28
N GLY A 411 -12.65 -11.85 4.49
CA GLY A 411 -13.81 -12.20 5.28
C GLY A 411 -13.79 -11.53 6.65
N PHE A 412 -14.87 -11.73 7.40
CA PHE A 412 -14.93 -11.36 8.82
C PHE A 412 -15.62 -12.47 9.60
N THR A 413 -15.14 -12.73 10.81
CA THR A 413 -15.87 -13.62 11.73
C THR A 413 -17.17 -12.94 12.19
N ALA A 414 -18.07 -13.71 12.82
CA ALA A 414 -19.26 -13.17 13.47
C ALA A 414 -18.96 -12.12 14.57
N SER A 415 -17.77 -12.15 15.18
CA SER A 415 -17.30 -11.13 16.14
C SER A 415 -16.72 -9.87 15.48
N GLY A 416 -16.57 -9.87 14.14
CA GLY A 416 -15.96 -8.80 13.37
C GLY A 416 -14.43 -8.84 13.35
N ASP A 417 -13.82 -9.98 13.65
CA ASP A 417 -12.37 -10.20 13.48
C ASP A 417 -12.06 -10.42 12.00
N VAL A 418 -10.92 -9.92 11.54
CA VAL A 418 -10.56 -9.93 10.11
C VAL A 418 -10.07 -11.31 9.71
N ILE A 419 -10.72 -11.92 8.72
CA ILE A 419 -10.21 -13.13 8.07
C ILE A 419 -9.38 -12.67 6.88
N SER A 420 -8.11 -13.11 6.85
CA SER A 420 -7.09 -12.62 5.93
C SER A 420 -6.30 -13.76 5.32
N ASN A 421 -5.98 -13.63 4.03
CA ASN A 421 -4.90 -14.37 3.40
C ASN A 421 -3.62 -13.53 3.50
N ASP A 422 -2.73 -13.91 4.41
CA ASP A 422 -1.44 -13.27 4.68
C ASP A 422 -0.29 -14.04 3.99
N PRO A 423 0.32 -13.47 2.94
CA PRO A 423 1.28 -14.20 2.11
C PRO A 423 2.64 -14.45 2.79
N ALA A 424 2.97 -13.72 3.87
CA ALA A 424 4.27 -13.78 4.54
C ALA A 424 4.37 -14.94 5.54
N VAL A 425 4.26 -16.16 5.02
CA VAL A 425 4.33 -17.41 5.80
C VAL A 425 5.07 -18.50 5.03
N PRO A 426 5.73 -19.48 5.69
CA PRO A 426 6.54 -20.48 4.99
C PRO A 426 5.77 -21.45 4.09
N THR A 427 4.46 -21.65 4.33
CA THR A 427 3.65 -22.63 3.58
C THR A 427 2.26 -22.08 3.23
N GLU A 428 1.66 -22.58 2.15
CA GLU A 428 0.32 -22.18 1.72
C GLU A 428 -0.77 -22.43 2.77
N GLY A 429 -0.61 -23.49 3.58
CA GLY A 429 -1.57 -23.84 4.63
C GLY A 429 -1.59 -22.87 5.82
N GLU A 430 -0.61 -21.97 5.93
CA GLU A 430 -0.50 -20.98 7.00
C GLU A 430 -0.98 -19.58 6.56
N VAL A 431 -1.32 -19.41 5.27
CA VAL A 431 -1.67 -18.10 4.68
C VAL A 431 -2.98 -17.60 5.26
N HIS A 432 -3.96 -18.49 5.43
CA HIS A 432 -5.27 -18.13 5.92
C HIS A 432 -5.25 -17.95 7.45
N LYS A 433 -5.54 -16.73 7.91
CA LYS A 433 -5.46 -16.33 9.32
C LYS A 433 -6.65 -15.49 9.73
N THR A 434 -6.93 -15.47 11.03
CA THR A 434 -7.87 -14.53 11.63
C THR A 434 -7.13 -13.60 12.57
N TYR A 435 -7.29 -12.30 12.37
CA TYR A 435 -6.69 -11.25 13.19
C TYR A 435 -7.76 -10.55 14.03
N ASN A 436 -7.43 -10.28 15.30
CA ASN A 436 -8.32 -9.51 16.14
C ASN A 436 -8.57 -8.13 15.50
N ARG A 437 -9.84 -7.70 15.52
CA ARG A 437 -10.27 -6.43 14.91
C ARG A 437 -9.42 -5.22 15.35
N ALA A 438 -9.23 -5.08 16.66
CA ALA A 438 -8.57 -3.91 17.22
C ALA A 438 -7.08 -3.89 16.89
N ASP A 439 -6.43 -5.06 17.01
CA ASP A 439 -5.03 -5.21 16.64
C ASP A 439 -4.81 -4.93 15.14
N PHE A 440 -5.74 -5.37 14.28
CA PHE A 440 -5.68 -5.13 12.85
C PHE A 440 -5.86 -3.64 12.50
N GLU A 441 -6.86 -2.97 13.08
CA GLU A 441 -7.07 -1.53 12.84
C GLU A 441 -5.92 -0.67 13.36
N ASP A 442 -5.27 -1.06 14.46
CA ASP A 442 -4.09 -0.35 14.98
C ASP A 442 -2.95 -0.31 13.94
N VAL A 443 -2.63 -1.45 13.33
CA VAL A 443 -1.56 -1.53 12.32
C VAL A 443 -1.98 -1.09 10.92
N TRP A 444 -3.27 -1.14 10.59
CA TRP A 444 -3.80 -0.74 9.29
C TRP A 444 -4.13 0.76 9.26
N LEU A 445 -5.04 1.22 10.11
CA LEU A 445 -5.46 2.62 10.17
C LEU A 445 -4.38 3.48 10.83
N GLY A 446 -3.83 3.02 11.97
CA GLY A 446 -2.77 3.73 12.69
C GLY A 446 -1.39 3.64 12.02
N GLY A 447 -1.16 2.59 11.21
CA GLY A 447 0.10 2.36 10.50
C GLY A 447 0.16 2.97 9.10
N SER A 448 -0.75 2.58 8.20
CA SER A 448 -0.74 3.00 6.78
C SER A 448 -1.79 4.06 6.42
N GLY A 449 -2.59 4.50 7.40
CA GLY A 449 -3.72 5.40 7.17
C GLY A 449 -4.92 4.71 6.52
N GLY A 450 -5.00 3.38 6.58
CA GLY A 450 -6.13 2.62 6.05
C GLY A 450 -6.05 2.36 4.55
N ILE A 451 -4.83 2.34 3.97
CA ILE A 451 -4.63 2.08 2.54
C ILE A 451 -5.14 0.69 2.16
N VAL A 452 -5.88 0.64 1.05
CA VAL A 452 -6.32 -0.60 0.40
C VAL A 452 -6.20 -0.52 -1.12
N TYR A 453 -6.05 -1.69 -1.74
CA TYR A 453 -6.32 -1.86 -3.16
C TYR A 453 -7.72 -2.44 -3.31
N VAL A 454 -8.51 -1.83 -4.18
CA VAL A 454 -9.78 -2.37 -4.62
C VAL A 454 -9.58 -2.91 -6.04
N ILE A 455 -9.82 -4.21 -6.23
CA ILE A 455 -9.73 -4.87 -7.53
C ILE A 455 -11.03 -5.65 -7.73
N HIS A 456 -11.80 -5.28 -8.76
CA HIS A 456 -13.14 -5.80 -9.00
C HIS A 456 -13.48 -5.85 -10.50
N PRO A 457 -14.48 -6.64 -10.93
CA PRO A 457 -14.91 -6.65 -12.34
C PRO A 457 -15.37 -5.26 -12.80
N ILE A 458 -15.07 -4.88 -14.05
CA ILE A 458 -15.40 -3.54 -14.59
C ILE A 458 -16.90 -3.24 -14.52
N ASP A 459 -17.74 -4.25 -14.77
CA ASP A 459 -19.20 -4.14 -14.71
C ASP A 459 -19.75 -4.43 -13.29
N GLY A 460 -18.86 -4.63 -12.33
CA GLY A 460 -19.16 -4.82 -10.91
C GLY A 460 -19.50 -3.48 -10.25
N GLY A 461 -20.55 -3.47 -9.43
CA GLY A 461 -20.85 -2.33 -8.59
C GLY A 461 -19.88 -2.24 -7.40
N LEU A 462 -19.63 -1.03 -6.92
CA LEU A 462 -18.99 -0.78 -5.63
C LEU A 462 -20.06 -0.55 -4.54
N PRO A 463 -19.75 -0.77 -3.26
CA PRO A 463 -20.70 -0.49 -2.20
C PRO A 463 -21.05 0.99 -2.14
N ALA A 464 -22.23 1.31 -1.60
CA ALA A 464 -22.59 2.70 -1.35
C ALA A 464 -21.64 3.33 -0.32
N ASN A 465 -21.13 4.52 -0.65
CA ASN A 465 -20.38 5.39 0.26
C ASN A 465 -21.18 5.71 1.53
N ILE A 466 -20.49 6.13 2.59
CA ILE A 466 -21.13 6.50 3.85
C ILE A 466 -21.81 7.86 3.72
N ALA A 467 -23.11 7.92 3.97
CA ALA A 467 -23.88 9.15 3.88
C ALA A 467 -23.33 10.23 4.83
N GLY A 468 -23.16 11.45 4.31
CA GLY A 468 -22.65 12.59 5.08
C GLY A 468 -21.12 12.65 5.21
N LEU A 469 -20.38 11.68 4.66
CA LEU A 469 -18.93 11.72 4.56
C LEU A 469 -18.50 11.97 3.10
N PRO A 470 -17.30 12.54 2.88
CA PRO A 470 -16.64 12.55 1.58
C PRO A 470 -16.62 11.15 0.94
N ASN A 471 -16.88 11.05 -0.36
CA ASN A 471 -16.74 9.76 -1.06
C ASN A 471 -15.27 9.36 -1.08
N ASN A 472 -14.96 8.12 -0.75
CA ASN A 472 -13.61 7.56 -0.73
C ASN A 472 -13.44 6.30 -1.58
N TRP A 473 -14.40 6.01 -2.46
CA TRP A 473 -14.23 5.11 -3.61
C TRP A 473 -15.28 5.44 -4.68
#